data_AF-A0A292PSD1-F1
#
_entry.id   AF-A0A292PSD1-F1
#
_cell.length_a   1.000
_cell.length_b   1.000
_cell.length_c   1.000
_cell.angle_alpha   90.00
_cell.angle_beta   90.00
_cell.angle_gamma   90.00
#
_symmetry.space_group_name_H-M   'P 1'
#
loop_
_entity.id
_entity.type
_entity.pdbx_description
1 polymer ?
#
loop_
_entity_poly.entity_id
_entity_poly.type
_entity_poly.pdbx_seq_one_letter_code
_entity_poly.pdbx_strand_id
1 'polypeptide(L)'
;MSVFISATAEKNAYPARLEKGGCEIINSEDWWAYGLGNGHTPILPEPYIQCFSNARMLNFSDVNGWQRESSLYNHFNTTAEWQVPVESRRNKGDIMATWNDNGPDTTTQLEAYYRIQDGIPAVEARSWSGRRGPEISVGRLEISESTSTNNTPN
;
A
#
# COMPACT_ATOMS: atom_id res chain seq x y z
N MET A 1 12.30 22.06 8.82
CA MET A 1 11.93 21.27 7.62
C MET A 1 10.72 20.46 8.01
N SER A 2 9.59 20.65 7.33
CA SER A 2 8.34 19.94 7.66
C SER A 2 8.08 18.88 6.60
N VAL A 3 7.93 17.63 7.04
CA VAL A 3 7.58 16.49 6.19
C VAL A 3 6.10 16.19 6.40
N PHE A 4 5.34 16.11 5.31
CA PHE A 4 3.93 15.74 5.33
C PHE A 4 3.78 14.29 4.90
N ILE A 5 3.19 13.49 5.80
CA ILE A 5 2.74 12.14 5.47
C ILE A 5 1.35 12.30 4.85
N SER A 6 1.19 11.89 3.60
CA SER A 6 -0.05 12.10 2.87
C SER A 6 -0.65 10.76 2.45
N ALA A 7 -1.84 10.48 2.97
CA ALA A 7 -2.76 9.46 2.47
C ALA A 7 -3.91 10.16 1.74
N THR A 8 -4.29 9.70 0.56
CA THR A 8 -5.37 10.29 -0.24
C THR A 8 -6.72 9.66 0.14
N ALA A 9 -7.14 9.79 1.39
CA ALA A 9 -8.47 9.35 1.82
C ALA A 9 -9.61 10.22 1.25
N GLU A 10 -9.30 11.44 0.80
CA GLU A 10 -10.27 12.40 0.29
C GLU A 10 -9.92 12.92 -1.11
N LYS A 11 -10.96 13.13 -1.92
CA LYS A 11 -10.94 13.75 -3.26
C LYS A 11 -10.21 15.11 -3.34
N ASN A 12 -9.93 15.75 -2.20
CA ASN A 12 -9.51 17.15 -2.09
C ASN A 12 -8.11 17.38 -1.45
N ALA A 13 -7.52 16.38 -0.79
CA ALA A 13 -6.13 16.47 -0.33
C ALA A 13 -5.22 16.11 -1.50
N TYR A 14 -4.46 17.09 -2.01
CA TYR A 14 -3.76 16.93 -3.28
C TYR A 14 -2.22 16.93 -3.11
N PRO A 15 -1.57 15.74 -3.03
CA PRO A 15 -0.13 15.62 -2.77
C PRO A 15 0.74 16.45 -3.71
N ALA A 16 0.39 16.56 -5.00
CA ALA A 16 1.18 17.40 -5.90
C ALA A 16 0.93 18.91 -5.72
N ARG A 17 -0.16 19.34 -5.07
CA ARG A 17 -0.28 20.74 -4.61
C ARG A 17 0.63 21.01 -3.42
N LEU A 18 0.77 20.06 -2.50
CA LEU A 18 1.73 20.17 -1.40
C LEU A 18 3.16 20.23 -1.93
N GLU A 19 3.49 19.36 -2.89
CA GLU A 19 4.79 19.34 -3.59
C GLU A 19 5.08 20.68 -4.27
N LYS A 20 4.15 21.19 -5.09
CA LYS A 20 4.24 22.51 -5.75
C LYS A 20 4.36 23.65 -4.74
N GLY A 21 3.74 23.51 -3.58
CA GLY A 21 3.83 24.44 -2.45
C GLY A 21 5.16 24.37 -1.69
N GLY A 22 6.07 23.47 -2.07
CA GLY A 22 7.40 23.35 -1.47
C GLY A 22 7.48 22.35 -0.31
N CYS A 23 6.42 21.60 -0.02
CA CYS A 23 6.42 20.61 1.05
C CYS A 23 7.17 19.36 0.66
N GLU A 24 7.87 18.76 1.61
CA GLU A 24 8.36 17.39 1.46
C GLU A 24 7.24 16.41 1.80
N ILE A 25 7.10 15.36 1.01
CA ILE A 25 5.98 14.44 1.09
C ILE A 25 6.46 12.99 1.11
N ILE A 26 5.75 12.15 1.87
CA ILE A 26 5.90 10.70 1.87
C ILE A 26 4.54 10.11 1.46
N ASN A 27 4.56 9.15 0.55
CA ASN A 27 3.38 8.42 0.10
C ASN A 27 2.98 7.37 1.14
N SER A 28 1.82 7.56 1.74
CA SER A 28 1.24 6.66 2.75
C SER A 28 -0.19 6.26 2.37
N GLU A 29 -0.44 6.09 1.08
CA GLU A 29 -1.79 5.84 0.55
C GLU A 29 -2.43 4.59 1.18
N ASP A 30 -3.64 4.77 1.70
CA ASP A 30 -4.43 3.74 2.38
C ASP A 30 -4.98 2.69 1.40
N TRP A 31 -5.28 3.08 0.16
CA TRP A 31 -5.85 2.18 -0.83
C TRP A 31 -5.08 0.85 -1.02
N TRP A 32 -3.74 0.87 -0.95
CA TRP A 32 -2.91 -0.33 -1.01
C TRP A 32 -2.31 -0.77 0.33
N ALA A 33 -2.17 0.12 1.32
CA ALA A 33 -1.62 -0.17 2.64
C ALA A 33 -2.50 0.40 3.76
N TYR A 34 -3.64 -0.25 3.98
CA TYR A 34 -4.50 0.01 5.12
C TYR A 34 -4.89 -1.28 5.81
N GLY A 35 -5.08 -1.18 7.13
CA GLY A 35 -5.77 -2.17 7.97
C GLY A 35 -5.14 -3.56 8.09
N LEU A 36 -5.16 -4.09 9.30
CA LEU A 36 -5.08 -5.52 9.56
C LEU A 36 -6.51 -5.96 9.85
N GLY A 37 -7.18 -6.55 8.85
CA GLY A 37 -8.61 -6.86 8.91
C GLY A 37 -9.08 -7.68 10.12
N ASN A 38 -10.39 -7.90 10.21
CA ASN A 38 -11.01 -8.32 11.45
C ASN A 38 -11.54 -9.74 11.35
N GLY A 39 -10.63 -10.72 11.51
CA GLY A 39 -11.01 -12.13 11.48
C GLY A 39 -11.83 -12.59 12.70
N HIS A 40 -11.97 -11.72 13.72
CA HIS A 40 -12.40 -12.11 15.05
C HIS A 40 -13.46 -11.18 15.69
N THR A 41 -13.98 -10.14 15.01
CA THR A 41 -15.07 -9.34 15.59
C THR A 41 -16.44 -9.99 15.46
N PRO A 42 -17.31 -9.79 16.48
CA PRO A 42 -18.69 -10.23 16.44
C PRO A 42 -19.62 -9.35 15.58
N ILE A 43 -19.16 -8.24 15.00
CA ILE A 43 -19.98 -7.33 14.19
C ILE A 43 -19.76 -7.62 12.71
N LEU A 44 -20.76 -8.23 12.07
CA LEU A 44 -20.79 -8.50 10.63
C LEU A 44 -21.84 -7.62 9.93
N PRO A 45 -21.55 -7.08 8.72
CA PRO A 45 -20.26 -7.14 8.03
C PRO A 45 -19.22 -6.19 8.63
N GLU A 46 -17.94 -6.52 8.43
CA GLU A 46 -16.81 -5.71 8.91
C GLU A 46 -16.87 -4.28 8.33
N PRO A 47 -16.86 -3.22 9.17
CA PRO A 47 -16.98 -1.85 8.68
C PRO A 47 -15.76 -1.36 7.88
N TYR A 48 -14.59 -2.00 8.02
CA TYR A 48 -13.33 -1.61 7.37
C TYR A 48 -12.66 -2.79 6.66
N ILE A 49 -13.15 -3.14 5.47
CA ILE A 49 -12.62 -4.27 4.66
C ILE A 49 -11.26 -3.95 4.00
N GLN A 50 -10.77 -2.71 4.10
CA GLN A 50 -9.50 -2.34 3.48
C GLN A 50 -8.34 -2.99 4.25
N CYS A 51 -7.84 -4.09 3.69
CA CYS A 51 -6.60 -4.73 4.06
C CYS A 51 -5.54 -4.45 2.99
N PHE A 52 -4.28 -4.67 3.34
CA PHE A 52 -3.20 -4.70 2.37
C PHE A 52 -3.55 -5.63 1.19
N SER A 53 -3.26 -5.17 -0.04
CA SER A 53 -3.57 -5.93 -1.25
C SER A 53 -2.44 -5.85 -2.27
N ASN A 54 -1.79 -6.99 -2.51
CA ASN A 54 -0.84 -7.14 -3.61
C ASN A 54 -1.48 -6.84 -4.97
N ALA A 55 -2.74 -7.21 -5.17
CA ALA A 55 -3.44 -6.93 -6.42
C ALA A 55 -3.55 -5.42 -6.70
N ARG A 56 -3.79 -4.60 -5.67
CA ARG A 56 -3.84 -3.12 -5.80
C ARG A 56 -2.45 -2.52 -6.02
N MET A 57 -1.41 -3.10 -5.41
CA MET A 57 -0.02 -2.73 -5.69
C MET A 57 0.38 -3.01 -7.15
N LEU A 58 -0.08 -4.12 -7.72
CA LEU A 58 0.27 -4.53 -9.08
C LEU A 58 -0.61 -3.87 -10.16
N ASN A 59 -1.80 -3.39 -9.79
CA ASN A 59 -2.79 -2.81 -10.69
C ASN A 59 -3.31 -1.47 -10.14
N PHE A 60 -2.44 -0.46 -10.10
CA PHE A 60 -2.79 0.86 -9.57
C PHE A 60 -4.00 1.45 -10.31
N SER A 61 -4.94 2.04 -9.55
CA SER A 61 -6.21 2.56 -10.09
C SER A 61 -7.04 1.51 -10.86
N ASP A 62 -6.91 0.24 -10.46
CA ASP A 62 -7.54 -0.92 -11.11
C ASP A 62 -7.15 -1.08 -12.60
N VAL A 63 -6.03 -0.47 -13.02
CA VAL A 63 -5.49 -0.63 -14.38
C VAL A 63 -4.52 -1.80 -14.40
N ASN A 64 -4.86 -2.82 -15.19
CA ASN A 64 -4.08 -4.05 -15.28
C ASN A 64 -2.62 -3.78 -15.68
N GLY A 65 -1.68 -4.28 -14.87
CA GLY A 65 -0.24 -4.16 -15.10
C GLY A 65 0.34 -2.77 -14.78
N TRP A 66 -0.48 -1.80 -14.38
CA TRP A 66 0.03 -0.51 -13.94
C TRP A 66 0.57 -0.60 -12.52
N GLN A 67 1.80 -1.09 -12.38
CA GLN A 67 2.38 -1.33 -11.06
C GLN A 67 2.68 -0.02 -10.33
N ARG A 68 2.22 0.05 -9.08
CA ARG A 68 2.37 1.19 -8.18
C ARG A 68 3.84 1.59 -8.03
N GLU A 69 4.10 2.88 -7.86
CA GLU A 69 5.40 3.45 -7.52
C GLU A 69 5.23 4.73 -6.70
N SER A 70 6.30 5.24 -6.09
CA SER A 70 6.23 6.28 -5.06
C SER A 70 5.56 7.59 -5.48
N SER A 71 5.58 7.91 -6.77
CA SER A 71 4.98 9.12 -7.34
C SER A 71 3.46 9.01 -7.56
N LEU A 72 2.92 7.80 -7.48
CA LEU A 72 1.49 7.51 -7.66
C LEU A 72 0.76 7.59 -6.32
N TYR A 73 -0.01 8.66 -6.14
CA TYR A 73 -0.81 8.92 -4.96
C TYR A 73 -2.30 8.73 -5.24
N ASN A 74 -2.84 9.42 -6.25
CA ASN A 74 -4.29 9.47 -6.44
C ASN A 74 -4.76 8.34 -7.35
N HIS A 75 -5.35 7.30 -6.77
CA HIS A 75 -5.89 6.18 -7.54
C HIS A 75 -7.26 6.47 -8.16
N PHE A 76 -7.95 7.55 -7.79
CA PHE A 76 -9.23 7.96 -8.41
C PHE A 76 -9.03 8.77 -9.68
N ASN A 77 -7.94 9.53 -9.78
CA ASN A 77 -7.61 10.37 -10.92
C ASN A 77 -6.17 10.13 -11.38
N THR A 78 -6.06 9.43 -12.50
CA THR A 78 -4.80 8.91 -13.05
C THR A 78 -4.05 9.93 -13.90
N THR A 79 -4.62 11.11 -14.10
CA THR A 79 -3.96 12.17 -14.88
C THR A 79 -2.69 12.66 -14.17
N ALA A 80 -1.68 13.07 -14.95
CA ALA A 80 -0.39 13.50 -14.42
C ALA A 80 -0.49 14.71 -13.49
N GLU A 81 -1.47 15.58 -13.72
CA GLU A 81 -1.79 16.71 -12.84
C GLU A 81 -2.27 16.29 -11.46
N TRP A 82 -2.68 15.02 -11.32
CA TRP A 82 -3.14 14.37 -10.10
C TRP A 82 -2.09 13.44 -9.45
N GLN A 83 -0.89 13.38 -10.02
CA GLN A 83 0.25 12.64 -9.46
C GLN A 83 1.43 13.55 -9.14
N VAL A 84 2.34 13.06 -8.31
CA VAL A 84 3.58 13.77 -8.01
C VAL A 84 4.59 13.46 -9.13
N PRO A 85 5.37 14.43 -9.62
CA PRO A 85 6.39 14.14 -10.62
C PRO A 85 7.41 13.11 -10.09
N VAL A 86 7.74 12.10 -10.91
CA VAL A 86 8.67 11.02 -10.54
C VAL A 86 10.04 11.57 -10.14
N GLU A 87 10.46 12.67 -10.76
CA GLU A 87 11.72 13.38 -10.52
C GLU A 87 11.65 14.39 -9.36
N SER A 88 10.51 14.53 -8.69
CA SER A 88 10.39 15.48 -7.58
C SER A 88 11.34 15.11 -6.45
N ARG A 89 12.26 16.02 -6.13
CA ARG A 89 13.17 15.90 -4.97
C ARG A 89 12.46 16.02 -3.63
N ARG A 90 11.18 16.39 -3.66
CA ARG A 90 10.33 16.55 -2.48
C ARG A 90 9.53 15.29 -2.16
N ASN A 91 9.36 14.38 -3.13
CA ASN A 91 8.89 13.03 -2.84
C ASN A 91 10.00 12.23 -2.17
N LYS A 92 9.75 11.81 -0.93
CA LYS A 92 10.72 11.10 -0.08
C LYS A 92 10.53 9.59 -0.10
N GLY A 93 9.64 9.09 -0.93
CA GLY A 93 9.33 7.67 -1.04
C GLY A 93 8.05 7.33 -0.28
N ASP A 94 8.05 6.15 0.33
CA ASP A 94 6.82 5.48 0.76
C ASP A 94 6.88 5.02 2.20
N ILE A 95 5.70 4.90 2.80
CA ILE A 95 5.52 4.20 4.07
C ILE A 95 4.30 3.28 3.95
N MET A 96 4.53 1.99 4.22
CA MET A 96 3.45 1.02 4.36
C MET A 96 2.93 1.11 5.79
N ALA A 97 1.73 1.65 5.96
CA ALA A 97 1.07 1.74 7.25
C ALA A 97 0.14 0.54 7.47
N THR A 98 0.14 -0.01 8.68
CA THR A 98 -0.75 -1.11 9.06
C THR A 98 -1.46 -0.72 10.35
N TRP A 99 -2.78 -0.60 10.28
CA TRP A 99 -3.60 -0.15 11.40
C TRP A 99 -4.35 -1.33 12.03
N ASN A 100 -4.20 -1.50 13.34
CA ASN A 100 -4.99 -2.45 14.12
C ASN A 100 -6.05 -1.69 14.92
N ASP A 101 -7.04 -1.15 14.21
CA ASP A 101 -8.08 -0.30 14.81
C ASP A 101 -8.98 -1.07 15.79
N ASN A 102 -9.05 -2.39 15.63
CA ASN A 102 -9.90 -3.28 16.42
C ASN A 102 -9.19 -3.84 17.67
N GLY A 103 -7.95 -3.42 17.92
CA GLY A 103 -7.22 -3.73 19.13
C GLY A 103 -6.58 -5.13 19.18
N PRO A 104 -5.87 -5.43 20.29
CA PRO A 104 -5.05 -6.63 20.40
C PRO A 104 -5.85 -7.94 20.39
N ASP A 105 -7.12 -7.91 20.75
CA ASP A 105 -7.99 -9.10 20.80
C ASP A 105 -8.51 -9.51 19.41
N THR A 106 -8.31 -8.66 18.40
CA THR A 106 -8.79 -8.87 17.04
C THR A 106 -7.75 -9.48 16.11
N THR A 107 -6.47 -9.12 16.30
CA THR A 107 -5.38 -9.60 15.45
C THR A 107 -4.13 -9.70 16.29
N THR A 108 -3.62 -10.91 16.43
CA THR A 108 -2.32 -11.18 17.06
C THR A 108 -1.20 -10.61 16.21
N GLN A 109 -0.03 -10.37 16.81
CA GLN A 109 1.15 -9.88 16.07
C GLN A 109 1.57 -10.82 14.93
N LEU A 110 1.36 -12.13 15.11
CA LEU A 110 1.74 -13.12 14.10
C LEU A 110 0.75 -13.14 12.92
N GLU A 111 -0.55 -13.05 13.20
CA GLU A 111 -1.56 -12.88 12.14
C GLU A 111 -1.34 -11.56 11.38
N ALA A 112 -0.99 -10.49 12.09
CA ALA A 112 -0.63 -9.22 11.49
C ALA A 112 0.55 -9.35 10.51
N TYR A 113 1.62 -10.02 10.96
CA TYR A 113 2.80 -10.26 10.13
C TYR A 113 2.46 -11.06 8.87
N TYR A 114 1.78 -12.20 9.00
CA TYR A 114 1.46 -13.05 7.84
C TYR A 114 0.53 -12.38 6.83
N ARG A 115 -0.32 -11.45 7.26
CA ARG A 115 -1.17 -10.67 6.34
C ARG A 115 -0.40 -9.73 5.43
N ILE A 116 0.77 -9.26 5.86
CA ILE A 116 1.54 -8.25 5.14
C ILE A 116 2.86 -8.79 4.60
N GLN A 117 3.26 -9.99 5.01
CA GLN A 117 4.56 -10.58 4.70
C GLN A 117 4.84 -10.59 3.20
N ASP A 118 3.89 -11.01 2.38
CA ASP A 118 4.06 -11.04 0.93
C ASP A 118 4.04 -9.64 0.29
N GLY A 119 3.52 -8.65 1.01
CA GLY A 119 3.47 -7.26 0.59
C GLY A 119 4.77 -6.49 0.77
N ILE A 120 5.48 -6.77 1.87
CA ILE A 120 6.76 -6.11 2.20
C ILE A 120 7.73 -6.10 1.01
N PRO A 121 8.10 -7.24 0.40
CA PRO A 121 9.06 -7.23 -0.71
C PRO A 121 8.52 -6.54 -1.96
N ALA A 122 7.20 -6.58 -2.20
CA ALA A 122 6.59 -5.90 -3.34
C ALA A 122 6.63 -4.38 -3.18
N VAL A 123 6.28 -3.87 -1.99
CA VAL A 123 6.39 -2.45 -1.66
C VAL A 123 7.85 -2.01 -1.76
N GLU A 124 8.78 -2.70 -1.12
CA GLU A 124 10.21 -2.37 -1.14
C GLU A 124 10.77 -2.31 -2.56
N ALA A 125 10.48 -3.31 -3.40
CA ALA A 125 10.96 -3.33 -4.78
C ALA A 125 10.46 -2.12 -5.57
N ARG A 126 9.19 -1.74 -5.41
CA ARG A 126 8.59 -0.58 -6.08
C ARG A 126 9.05 0.75 -5.50
N SER A 127 9.28 0.84 -4.20
CA SER A 127 9.83 2.03 -3.54
C SER A 127 11.28 2.28 -3.95
N TRP A 128 12.08 1.23 -4.10
CA TRP A 128 13.49 1.34 -4.45
C TRP A 128 13.70 1.65 -5.93
N SER A 129 13.05 0.86 -6.79
CA SER A 129 13.34 0.89 -8.23
C SER A 129 12.34 1.74 -9.03
N GLY A 130 11.14 1.97 -8.47
CA GLY A 130 10.04 2.65 -9.15
C GLY A 130 9.75 2.04 -10.51
N ARG A 131 9.31 2.87 -11.46
CA ARG A 131 9.09 2.46 -12.86
C ARG A 131 10.34 2.02 -13.62
N ARG A 132 11.55 2.19 -13.06
CA ARG A 132 12.81 1.81 -13.72
C ARG A 132 13.23 0.38 -13.41
N GLY A 133 12.66 -0.22 -12.37
CA GLY A 133 12.92 -1.61 -12.03
C GLY A 133 12.15 -2.58 -12.91
N PRO A 134 12.51 -3.88 -12.83
CA PRO A 134 11.73 -4.94 -13.45
C PRO A 134 10.28 -4.92 -12.96
N GLU A 135 9.36 -5.31 -13.82
CA GLU A 135 7.97 -5.59 -13.41
C GLU A 135 7.94 -6.78 -12.45
N ILE A 136 7.13 -6.66 -11.40
CA ILE A 136 6.89 -7.73 -10.44
C ILE A 136 5.93 -8.74 -11.09
N SER A 137 6.36 -10.01 -11.19
CA SER A 137 5.53 -11.09 -11.74
C SER A 137 4.54 -11.63 -10.69
N VAL A 138 3.24 -11.59 -11.00
CA VAL A 138 2.14 -12.05 -10.12
C VAL A 138 2.33 -13.51 -9.66
N GLY A 139 2.71 -14.41 -10.57
CA GLY A 139 2.86 -15.85 -10.27
C GLY A 139 4.00 -16.21 -9.31
N ARG A 140 4.82 -15.23 -8.88
CA ARG A 140 5.88 -15.45 -7.88
C ARG A 140 5.41 -15.17 -6.45
N LEU A 141 4.32 -14.41 -6.27
CA LEU A 141 3.73 -14.10 -4.96
C LEU A 141 2.83 -15.23 -4.45
N GLU A 142 2.23 -16.03 -5.34
CA GLU A 142 1.41 -17.21 -4.97
C GLU A 142 2.28 -18.38 -4.41
N ILE A 143 3.58 -18.38 -4.70
CA ILE A 143 4.51 -19.45 -4.28
C ILE A 143 4.82 -19.35 -2.77
N SER A 144 4.79 -18.16 -2.17
CA SER A 144 4.97 -18.00 -0.72
C SER A 144 3.73 -18.43 0.08
N GLU A 145 2.52 -18.23 -0.45
CA GLU A 145 1.26 -18.65 0.20
C GLU A 145 1.10 -20.17 0.25
N SER A 146 1.40 -20.87 -0.85
CA SER A 146 1.33 -22.35 -0.94
C SER A 146 2.40 -23.08 -0.11
N THR A 147 3.47 -22.40 0.29
CA THR A 147 4.50 -22.99 1.16
C THR A 147 4.09 -22.92 2.64
N SER A 148 3.25 -21.94 3.03
CA SER A 148 2.77 -21.75 4.41
C SER A 148 1.67 -22.75 4.82
N THR A 149 0.93 -23.30 3.85
CA THR A 149 -0.17 -24.25 4.10
C THR A 149 0.22 -25.72 4.13
N ASN A 150 1.49 -26.06 3.81
CA ASN A 150 1.92 -27.45 3.65
C ASN A 150 2.64 -28.07 4.87
N ASN A 151 2.71 -27.40 6.01
CA ASN A 151 3.46 -27.88 7.19
C ASN A 151 2.64 -27.91 8.51
N THR A 152 1.39 -28.34 8.48
CA THR A 152 0.71 -28.85 9.68
C THR A 152 0.78 -30.39 9.68
N PRO A 153 1.64 -31.02 10.49
CA PRO A 153 1.55 -32.46 10.72
C PRO A 153 0.26 -32.75 11.49
N ASN A 154 -0.47 -33.79 11.06
CA ASN A 154 -1.51 -34.42 11.88
C ASN A 154 -0.95 -34.97 13.20
#